data_AF-A0A950KBS3-F1
#
_entry.id   AF-A0A950KBS3-F1
#
_cell.length_a   1.000
_cell.length_b   1.000
_cell.length_c   1.000
_cell.angle_alpha   90.00
_cell.angle_beta   90.00
_cell.angle_gamma   90.00
#
_symmetry.space_group_name_H-M   'P 1'
#
loop_
_entity.id
_entity.type
_entity.pdbx_description
1 polymer ?
#
loop_
_entity_poly.entity_id
_entity_poly.type
_entity_poly.pdbx_seq_one_letter_code
_entity_poly.pdbx_strand_id
1 'polypeptide(L)'
;PNNEKLAAYNDFLRDLAKEKKCLLADLNAAMQKDLDEREKKGQKRGKLVTSDGVHMNPFGNVMMATGVLRGFGLDDSQIQKAQDVFLDIPNGVSASVPLTLRQYAALEAAAAKEGKTLQELLKDLLDKIAK
;
A
#
# COMPACT_ATOMS: atom_id res chain seq x y z
N PRO A 1 -20.18 7.29 -4.35
CA PRO A 1 -20.68 8.69 -4.25
C PRO A 1 -19.59 9.76 -4.04
N ASN A 2 -18.80 9.74 -2.96
CA ASN A 2 -17.85 10.86 -2.72
C ASN A 2 -16.69 10.92 -3.75
N ASN A 3 -16.23 9.77 -4.24
CA ASN A 3 -15.16 9.74 -5.26
C ASN A 3 -15.63 10.30 -6.62
N GLU A 4 -16.92 10.15 -6.96
CA GLU A 4 -17.51 10.70 -8.20
C GLU A 4 -17.50 12.23 -8.19
N LYS A 5 -17.65 12.86 -7.01
CA LYS A 5 -17.58 14.31 -6.85
C LYS A 5 -16.21 14.89 -7.19
N LEU A 6 -15.17 14.06 -7.19
CA LEU A 6 -13.80 14.45 -7.54
C LEU A 6 -13.52 14.35 -9.05
N ALA A 7 -14.43 13.81 -9.86
CA ALA A 7 -14.22 13.66 -11.31
C ALA A 7 -13.88 15.00 -11.97
N ALA A 8 -14.70 16.04 -11.73
CA ALA A 8 -14.48 17.38 -12.25
C ALA A 8 -13.17 18.01 -11.75
N TYR A 9 -12.76 17.70 -10.51
CA TYR A 9 -11.49 18.17 -9.97
C TYR A 9 -10.29 17.50 -10.67
N ASN A 10 -10.36 16.19 -10.92
CA ASN A 10 -9.32 15.47 -11.66
C ASN A 10 -9.23 15.96 -13.11
N ASP A 11 -10.37 16.22 -13.76
CA ASP A 11 -10.39 16.79 -15.11
C ASP A 11 -9.76 18.18 -15.15
N PHE A 12 -10.10 19.04 -14.19
CA PHE A 12 -9.46 20.35 -14.02
C PHE A 12 -7.93 20.22 -13.86
N LEU A 13 -7.44 19.29 -13.04
CA LEU A 13 -5.99 19.07 -12.86
C LEU A 13 -5.32 18.62 -14.15
N ARG A 14 -5.97 17.76 -14.95
CA ARG A 14 -5.45 17.33 -16.27
C ARG A 14 -5.34 18.50 -17.23
N ASP A 15 -6.36 19.35 -17.28
CA ASP A 15 -6.37 20.49 -18.20
C ASP A 15 -5.41 21.58 -17.75
N LEU A 16 -5.32 21.86 -16.46
CA LEU A 16 -4.34 22.78 -15.89
C LEU A 16 -2.90 22.31 -16.17
N ALA A 17 -2.61 21.02 -16.02
CA ALA A 17 -1.28 20.48 -16.32
C ALA A 17 -0.90 20.68 -17.80
N LYS A 18 -1.84 20.48 -18.74
CA LYS A 18 -1.63 20.77 -20.16
C LYS A 18 -1.38 22.27 -20.40
N GLU A 19 -2.21 23.14 -19.82
CA GLU A 19 -2.10 24.60 -19.95
C GLU A 19 -0.73 25.10 -19.44
N LYS A 20 -0.31 24.63 -18.25
CA LYS A 20 0.95 25.03 -17.62
C LYS A 20 2.16 24.25 -18.13
N LYS A 21 1.96 23.28 -19.04
CA LYS A 21 3.01 22.40 -19.57
C LYS A 21 3.76 21.65 -18.44
N CYS A 22 3.01 21.19 -17.45
CA CYS A 22 3.55 20.41 -16.33
C CYS A 22 3.38 18.91 -16.57
N LEU A 23 4.29 18.12 -16.00
CA LEU A 23 4.09 16.69 -15.86
C LEU A 23 2.98 16.43 -14.83
N LEU A 24 2.11 15.45 -15.11
CA LEU A 24 1.05 15.03 -14.21
C LEU A 24 1.14 13.52 -13.98
N ALA A 25 1.38 13.13 -12.74
CA ALA A 25 1.15 11.76 -12.29
C ALA A 25 -0.33 11.59 -11.96
N ASP A 26 -1.12 11.05 -12.88
CA ASP A 26 -2.56 10.80 -12.67
C ASP A 26 -2.77 9.53 -11.82
N LEU A 27 -2.56 9.69 -10.51
CA LEU A 27 -2.66 8.61 -9.54
C LEU A 27 -4.09 8.08 -9.38
N ASN A 28 -5.11 8.90 -9.67
CA ASN A 28 -6.50 8.44 -9.65
C ASN A 28 -6.77 7.45 -10.78
N ALA A 29 -6.37 7.80 -12.01
CA ALA A 29 -6.50 6.89 -13.15
C ALA A 29 -5.68 5.61 -12.93
N ALA A 30 -4.46 5.72 -12.39
CA ALA A 30 -3.64 4.56 -12.04
C ALA A 30 -4.33 3.64 -11.01
N MET A 31 -4.93 4.21 -9.97
CA MET A 31 -5.67 3.46 -8.96
C MET A 31 -6.89 2.74 -9.56
N GLN A 32 -7.70 3.42 -10.39
CA GLN A 32 -8.87 2.78 -11.01
C GLN A 32 -8.45 1.60 -11.88
N LYS A 33 -7.37 1.75 -12.65
CA LYS A 33 -6.81 0.66 -13.45
C LYS A 33 -6.36 -0.53 -12.58
N ASP A 34 -5.63 -0.29 -11.49
CA ASP A 34 -5.19 -1.36 -10.57
C ASP A 34 -6.40 -2.08 -9.94
N LEU A 35 -7.42 -1.33 -9.51
CA LEU A 35 -8.65 -1.90 -8.98
C LEU A 35 -9.39 -2.77 -10.01
N ASP A 36 -9.52 -2.30 -11.25
CA ASP A 36 -10.14 -3.05 -12.34
C ASP A 36 -9.38 -4.35 -12.66
N GLU A 37 -8.04 -4.31 -12.66
CA GLU A 37 -7.19 -5.47 -12.91
C GLU A 37 -7.29 -6.51 -11.79
N ARG A 38 -7.35 -6.07 -10.53
CA ARG A 38 -7.54 -6.95 -9.37
C ARG A 38 -8.94 -7.56 -9.34
N GLU A 39 -9.95 -6.79 -9.70
CA GLU A 39 -11.33 -7.27 -9.80
C GLU A 39 -11.47 -8.35 -10.88
N LYS A 40 -10.82 -8.17 -12.04
CA LYS A 40 -10.73 -9.21 -13.08
C LYS A 40 -10.04 -10.49 -12.60
N LYS A 41 -9.15 -10.40 -11.61
CA LYS A 41 -8.49 -11.54 -10.95
C LYS A 41 -9.34 -12.14 -9.81
N GLY A 42 -10.60 -11.75 -9.67
CA GLY A 42 -11.53 -12.27 -8.66
C GLY A 42 -11.40 -11.63 -7.28
N GLN A 43 -10.58 -10.58 -7.12
CA GLN A 43 -10.45 -9.87 -5.86
C GLN A 43 -11.63 -8.90 -5.69
N LYS A 44 -12.29 -8.92 -4.53
CA LYS A 44 -13.38 -7.97 -4.24
C LYS A 44 -12.80 -6.56 -4.11
N ARG A 45 -13.28 -5.63 -4.95
CA ARG A 45 -12.77 -4.26 -5.12
C ARG A 45 -12.50 -3.47 -3.82
N GLY A 46 -13.22 -3.78 -2.73
CA GLY A 46 -13.21 -3.09 -1.41
C GLY A 46 -11.91 -2.43 -0.95
N LYS A 47 -11.20 -3.03 0.01
CA LYS A 47 -10.03 -2.44 0.70
C LYS A 47 -8.69 -2.92 0.11
N LEU A 48 -8.66 -3.16 -1.20
CA LEU A 48 -7.51 -3.79 -1.86
C LEU A 48 -6.25 -2.92 -1.79
N VAL A 49 -6.42 -1.62 -1.93
CA VAL A 49 -5.33 -0.63 -1.85
C VAL A 49 -5.54 0.40 -0.74
N THR A 50 -6.66 0.35 0.00
CA THR A 50 -6.94 1.27 1.10
C THR A 50 -7.33 0.51 2.37
N SER A 51 -7.10 1.10 3.54
CA SER A 51 -7.41 0.50 4.84
C SER A 51 -8.85 0.76 5.29
N ASP A 52 -9.44 1.87 4.85
CA ASP A 52 -10.78 2.32 5.23
C ASP A 52 -11.62 2.87 4.07
N GLY A 53 -11.12 2.74 2.83
CA GLY A 53 -11.72 3.34 1.64
C GLY A 53 -11.15 4.71 1.28
N VAL A 54 -10.25 5.29 2.10
CA VAL A 54 -9.61 6.59 1.87
C VAL A 54 -8.10 6.51 2.06
N HIS A 55 -7.63 6.05 3.22
CA HIS A 55 -6.21 5.97 3.54
C HIS A 55 -5.57 4.76 2.87
N MET A 56 -4.43 4.97 2.22
CA MET A 56 -3.70 3.92 1.52
C MET A 56 -3.25 2.83 2.50
N ASN A 57 -3.38 1.57 2.09
CA ASN A 57 -2.67 0.45 2.72
C ASN A 57 -1.26 0.31 2.11
N PRO A 58 -0.41 -0.60 2.59
CA PRO A 58 0.96 -0.76 2.05
C PRO A 58 1.02 -0.98 0.53
N PHE A 59 0.14 -1.82 -0.04
CA PHE A 59 0.09 -2.03 -1.50
C PHE A 59 -0.36 -0.78 -2.25
N GLY A 60 -1.25 -0.02 -1.64
CA GLY A 60 -1.67 1.27 -2.14
C GLY A 60 -0.56 2.33 -2.13
N ASN A 61 0.29 2.34 -1.10
CA ASN A 61 1.49 3.19 -1.07
C ASN A 61 2.45 2.84 -2.22
N VAL A 62 2.66 1.54 -2.49
CA VAL A 62 3.46 1.07 -3.63
C VAL A 62 2.83 1.55 -4.95
N MET A 63 1.51 1.42 -5.12
CA MET A 63 0.82 1.92 -6.31
C MET A 63 1.05 3.43 -6.51
N MET A 64 0.92 4.24 -5.44
CA MET A 64 1.19 5.68 -5.51
C MET A 64 2.64 5.97 -5.90
N ALA A 65 3.61 5.31 -5.27
CA ALA A 65 5.03 5.50 -5.57
C ALA A 65 5.34 5.17 -7.03
N THR A 66 4.84 4.04 -7.53
CA THR A 66 5.04 3.63 -8.94
C THR A 66 4.39 4.59 -9.93
N GLY A 67 3.21 5.13 -9.62
CA GLY A 67 2.55 6.16 -10.43
C GLY A 67 3.36 7.45 -10.51
N VAL A 68 3.97 7.88 -9.40
CA VAL A 68 4.87 9.05 -9.38
C VAL A 68 6.13 8.79 -10.20
N LEU A 69 6.77 7.63 -10.02
CA LEU A 69 7.96 7.24 -10.81
C LEU A 69 7.67 7.22 -12.32
N ARG A 70 6.51 6.69 -12.72
CA ARG A 70 6.08 6.73 -14.13
C ARG A 70 5.87 8.17 -14.61
N GLY A 71 5.32 9.05 -13.77
CA GLY A 71 5.19 10.49 -14.06
C GLY A 71 6.54 11.20 -14.28
N PHE A 72 7.62 10.71 -13.65
CA PHE A 72 8.99 11.16 -13.91
C PHE A 72 9.64 10.55 -15.17
N GLY A 73 8.93 9.68 -15.89
CA GLY A 73 9.39 9.10 -17.15
C GLY A 73 10.15 7.78 -17.02
N LEU A 74 10.10 7.11 -15.85
CA LEU A 74 10.68 5.78 -15.72
C LEU A 74 9.88 4.76 -16.54
N ASP A 75 10.59 3.87 -17.23
CA ASP A 75 10.00 2.74 -17.96
C ASP A 75 9.61 1.57 -17.03
N ASP A 76 8.91 0.59 -17.58
CA ASP A 76 8.41 -0.55 -16.81
C ASP A 76 9.53 -1.41 -16.21
N SER A 77 10.71 -1.49 -16.85
CA SER A 77 11.86 -2.23 -16.33
C SER A 77 12.48 -1.51 -15.13
N GLN A 78 12.59 -0.18 -15.19
CA GLN A 78 13.06 0.65 -14.08
C GLN A 78 12.07 0.66 -12.92
N ILE A 79 10.77 0.71 -13.20
CA ILE A 79 9.72 0.61 -12.18
C ILE A 79 9.75 -0.74 -11.50
N GLN A 80 9.93 -1.85 -12.24
CA GLN A 80 10.03 -3.18 -11.64
C GLN A 80 11.21 -3.27 -10.67
N LYS A 81 12.38 -2.73 -11.03
CA LYS A 81 13.54 -2.66 -10.12
C LYS A 81 13.22 -1.88 -8.84
N ALA A 82 12.47 -0.78 -8.95
CA ALA A 82 12.05 -0.03 -7.78
C ALA A 82 11.06 -0.83 -6.92
N GLN A 83 10.11 -1.54 -7.53
CA GLN A 83 9.17 -2.40 -6.82
C GLN A 83 9.88 -3.54 -6.08
N ASP A 84 10.88 -4.17 -6.68
CA ASP A 84 11.67 -5.21 -6.03
C ASP A 84 12.38 -4.65 -4.78
N VAL A 85 12.95 -3.44 -4.87
CA VAL A 85 13.54 -2.75 -3.71
C VAL A 85 12.49 -2.45 -2.63
N PHE A 86 11.26 -2.07 -3.00
CA PHE A 86 10.20 -1.76 -2.05
C PHE A 86 9.82 -2.94 -1.16
N LEU A 87 9.98 -4.19 -1.63
CA LEU A 87 9.66 -5.39 -0.86
C LEU A 87 10.55 -5.54 0.38
N ASP A 88 11.78 -5.06 0.31
CA ASP A 88 12.82 -5.32 1.31
C ASP A 88 13.26 -4.04 2.06
N ILE A 89 12.52 -2.93 1.93
CA ILE A 89 12.82 -1.70 2.69
C ILE A 89 12.75 -2.00 4.19
N PRO A 90 13.86 -1.83 4.94
CA PRO A 90 13.86 -2.05 6.38
C PRO A 90 12.83 -1.13 7.05
N ASN A 91 11.92 -1.72 7.83
CA ASN A 91 10.83 -1.01 8.50
C ASN A 91 9.89 -0.25 7.55
N GLY A 92 9.80 -0.63 6.27
CA GLY A 92 8.97 0.04 5.27
C GLY A 92 7.46 -0.16 5.46
N VAL A 93 7.07 -1.19 6.20
CA VAL A 93 5.66 -1.52 6.48
C VAL A 93 5.51 -1.93 7.95
N SER A 94 4.41 -1.48 8.56
CA SER A 94 3.96 -1.98 9.85
C SER A 94 2.54 -2.52 9.74
N ALA A 95 2.25 -3.58 10.48
CA ALA A 95 0.90 -4.09 10.68
C ALA A 95 0.51 -3.84 12.13
N SER A 96 -0.66 -3.25 12.34
CA SER A 96 -1.23 -3.06 13.68
C SER A 96 -2.42 -3.99 13.85
N VAL A 97 -2.41 -4.74 14.94
CA VAL A 97 -3.50 -5.65 15.31
C VAL A 97 -4.07 -5.14 16.64
N PRO A 98 -5.32 -4.69 16.69
CA PRO A 98 -5.95 -4.32 17.95
C PRO A 98 -6.13 -5.57 18.80
N LEU A 99 -5.64 -5.53 20.04
CA LEU A 99 -5.71 -6.63 21.00
C LEU A 99 -6.50 -6.23 22.23
N THR A 100 -7.24 -7.18 22.78
CA THR A 100 -7.70 -7.11 24.17
C THR A 100 -6.52 -7.28 25.12
N LEU A 101 -6.65 -6.80 26.36
CA LEU A 101 -5.63 -7.00 27.39
C LEU A 101 -5.33 -8.49 27.64
N ARG A 102 -6.34 -9.38 27.53
CA ARG A 102 -6.14 -10.82 27.67
C ARG A 102 -5.27 -11.40 26.55
N GLN A 103 -5.48 -10.95 25.31
CA GLN A 103 -4.66 -11.38 24.18
C GLN A 103 -3.22 -10.87 24.33
N TYR A 104 -3.05 -9.61 24.74
CA TYR A 104 -1.73 -9.03 24.99
C TYR A 104 -0.96 -9.81 26.08
N ALA A 105 -1.58 -10.04 27.24
CA ALA A 105 -0.96 -10.80 28.33
C ALA A 105 -0.61 -12.26 27.93
N ALA A 106 -1.45 -12.90 27.10
CA ALA A 106 -1.16 -14.23 26.57
C ALA A 106 0.07 -14.24 25.66
N LEU A 107 0.26 -13.20 24.84
CA LEU A 107 1.45 -13.06 23.99
C LEU A 107 2.71 -12.82 24.83
N GLU A 108 2.64 -11.97 25.87
CA GLU A 108 3.77 -11.77 26.80
C GLU A 108 4.15 -13.08 27.51
N ALA A 109 3.16 -13.85 27.98
CA ALA A 109 3.42 -15.14 28.62
C ALA A 109 4.02 -16.17 27.64
N ALA A 110 3.61 -16.15 26.37
CA ALA A 110 4.19 -17.00 25.34
C ALA A 110 5.65 -16.64 25.06
N ALA A 111 5.97 -15.35 24.94
CA ALA A 111 7.33 -14.87 24.71
C ALA A 111 8.25 -15.24 25.88
N ALA A 112 7.77 -15.06 27.12
CA ALA A 112 8.50 -15.42 28.33
C ALA A 112 8.84 -16.91 28.41
N LYS A 113 7.93 -17.80 27.97
CA LYS A 113 8.20 -19.26 27.91
C LYS A 113 9.34 -19.62 26.96
N GLU A 114 9.57 -18.81 25.93
CA GLU A 114 10.67 -18.97 24.99
C GLU A 114 11.93 -18.19 25.38
N GLY A 115 11.91 -17.48 26.52
CA GLY A 115 13.01 -16.60 26.94
C GLY A 115 13.20 -15.39 26.03
N LYS A 116 12.14 -14.98 25.31
CA LYS A 116 12.14 -13.92 24.31
C LYS A 116 11.34 -12.72 24.77
N THR A 117 11.66 -11.56 24.19
CA THR A 117 10.77 -10.40 24.17
C THR A 117 9.57 -10.66 23.25
N LEU A 118 8.49 -9.91 23.46
CA LEU A 118 7.32 -9.95 22.56
C LEU A 118 7.71 -9.66 21.10
N GLN A 119 8.63 -8.72 20.88
CA GLN A 119 9.09 -8.36 19.54
C GLN A 119 9.85 -9.50 18.86
N GLU A 120 10.74 -10.19 19.57
CA GLU A 120 11.48 -11.34 19.05
C GLU A 120 10.53 -12.50 18.70
N LEU A 121 9.55 -12.79 19.58
CA LEU A 121 8.54 -13.80 19.29
C LEU A 121 7.75 -13.48 18.01
N LEU A 122 7.28 -12.24 17.88
CA LEU A 122 6.53 -11.81 16.70
C LEU A 122 7.39 -11.85 15.43
N LYS A 123 8.66 -11.48 15.51
CA LYS A 123 9.60 -11.55 14.38
C LYS A 123 9.81 -12.99 13.93
N ASP A 124 10.04 -13.92 14.85
CA ASP A 124 10.21 -15.34 14.52
C ASP A 124 8.96 -15.95 13.86
N LEU A 125 7.77 -15.53 14.28
CA LEU A 125 6.52 -15.95 13.66
C LEU A 125 6.40 -15.41 12.24
N LEU A 126 6.77 -14.15 12.01
CA LEU A 126 6.77 -13.54 10.68
C LEU A 126 7.80 -14.21 9.75
N ASP A 127 9.01 -14.47 10.23
CA ASP A 127 10.08 -15.11 9.46
C ASP A 127 9.72 -16.56 9.04
N LYS A 128 8.82 -17.22 9.77
CA LYS A 128 8.28 -18.54 9.39
C LYS A 128 7.21 -18.46 8.29
N ILE A 129 6.49 -17.34 8.21
CA ILE A 129 5.41 -17.13 7.23
C ILE A 129 5.97 -16.55 5.91
N ALA A 130 7.05 -15.77 5.99
CA ALA A 130 7.68 -15.12 4.85
C ALA A 130 8.64 -16.02 4.04
N LYS A 131 8.85 -17.28 4.46
CA LYS A 131 9.60 -18.31 3.73
C LYS A 131 8.67 -19.16 2.87
#